data_AF-A0A354F735-F1
#
_entry.id   AF-A0A354F735-F1
#
_cell.length_a   1.000
_cell.length_b   1.000
_cell.length_c   1.000
_cell.angle_alpha   90.00
_cell.angle_beta   90.00
_cell.angle_gamma   90.00
#
_symmetry.space_group_name_H-M   'P 1'
#
loop_
_entity.id
_entity.type
_entity.pdbx_description
1 polymer ?
#
loop_
_entity_poly.entity_id
_entity_poly.type
_entity_poly.pdbx_seq_one_letter_code
_entity_poly.pdbx_strand_id
1 'polypeptide(L)' 'MEKETDCFKCRHLYITWEKDFPYGCKKMGFKSKQISSIVVQQASGEKCLYFEEKEKR' A
#
# COMPACT_ATOMS: atom_id res chain seq x y z
N MET A 1 5.51 -8.53 18.31
CA MET A 1 4.12 -8.43 17.81
C MET A 1 4.14 -7.65 16.51
N GLU A 2 4.47 -8.35 15.44
CA GLU A 2 4.69 -7.76 14.13
C GLU A 2 3.33 -7.54 13.46
N LYS A 3 2.86 -6.28 13.43
CA LYS A 3 1.62 -5.92 12.72
C LYS A 3 1.82 -6.18 11.24
N GLU A 4 1.31 -7.31 10.75
CA GLU A 4 1.13 -7.56 9.32
C GLU A 4 0.21 -6.48 8.75
N THR A 5 0.82 -5.61 7.97
CA THR A 5 0.18 -4.41 7.43
C THR A 5 -0.38 -4.78 6.06
N ASP A 6 -1.59 -5.35 6.04
CA ASP A 6 -2.16 -5.92 4.83
C ASP A 6 -2.66 -4.82 3.89
N CYS A 7 -1.83 -4.42 2.90
CA CYS A 7 -2.16 -3.32 2.01
C CYS A 7 -3.49 -3.48 1.26
N PHE A 8 -4.04 -4.69 1.09
CA PHE A 8 -5.38 -4.87 0.51
C PHE A 8 -6.48 -4.28 1.40
N LYS A 9 -6.27 -4.36 2.72
CA LYS A 9 -7.13 -3.73 3.72
C LYS A 9 -6.84 -2.24 3.89
N CYS A 10 -5.85 -1.66 3.21
CA CYS A 10 -5.53 -0.24 3.35
C CYS A 10 -6.51 0.64 2.58
N ARG A 11 -7.18 1.59 3.23
CA ARG A 11 -8.12 2.53 2.57
C ARG A 11 -7.46 3.44 1.54
N HIS A 12 -6.14 3.61 1.63
CA HIS A 12 -5.38 4.46 0.73
C HIS A 12 -4.88 3.73 -0.53
N LEU A 13 -5.03 2.39 -0.57
CA LEU A 13 -4.74 1.61 -1.77
C LEU A 13 -5.79 1.92 -2.83
N TYR A 14 -5.35 2.37 -4.00
CA TYR A 14 -6.20 2.57 -5.17
C TYR A 14 -5.57 1.93 -6.41
N ILE A 15 -6.40 1.58 -7.40
CA ILE A 15 -5.95 1.01 -8.67
C ILE A 15 -5.80 2.16 -9.67
N THR A 16 -4.61 2.30 -10.27
CA THR A 16 -4.27 3.44 -11.14
C THR A 16 -4.66 3.21 -12.61
N TRP A 17 -5.05 1.99 -12.97
CA TRP A 17 -5.30 1.52 -14.34
C TRP A 17 -4.09 1.66 -15.30
N GLU A 18 -2.90 2.03 -14.80
CA GLU A 18 -1.67 2.04 -15.59
C GLU A 18 -1.09 0.63 -15.72
N LYS A 19 -0.75 0.21 -16.95
CA LYS A 19 -0.11 -1.09 -17.20
C LYS A 19 1.22 -1.24 -16.45
N ASP A 20 1.94 -0.15 -16.26
CA ASP A 20 3.24 -0.19 -15.59
C ASP A 20 3.14 -0.10 -14.07
N PHE A 21 2.07 0.48 -13.52
CA PHE A 21 1.91 0.68 -12.08
C PHE A 21 0.46 0.50 -11.60
N PRO A 22 -0.16 -0.68 -11.74
CA PRO A 22 -1.58 -0.90 -11.42
C PRO A 22 -1.99 -0.53 -9.99
N TYR A 23 -1.06 -0.54 -9.01
CA TYR A 23 -1.36 -0.23 -7.61
C TYR A 23 -0.79 1.12 -7.22
N GLY A 24 -1.57 1.94 -6.52
CA GLY A 24 -1.14 3.23 -6.00
C GLY A 24 -1.49 3.40 -4.53
N CYS A 25 -0.65 4.12 -3.79
CA CYS A 25 -0.94 4.53 -2.42
C CYS A 25 -1.21 6.03 -2.37
N LYS A 26 -2.46 6.41 -2.07
CA LYS A 26 -2.90 7.81 -2.13
C LYS A 26 -2.27 8.68 -1.06
N LYS A 27 -2.02 8.10 0.12
CA LYS A 27 -1.44 8.80 1.28
C LYS A 27 0.05 9.10 1.10
N MET A 28 0.74 8.16 0.45
CA MET A 28 2.19 8.20 0.28
C MET A 28 2.58 8.73 -1.12
N GLY A 29 1.60 8.93 -2.01
CA GLY A 29 1.77 9.64 -3.28
C GLY A 29 2.53 8.87 -4.36
N PHE A 30 2.72 7.56 -4.19
CA PHE A 30 3.49 6.73 -5.13
C PHE A 30 2.61 5.68 -5.81
N LYS A 31 3.03 5.30 -7.02
CA LYS A 31 2.44 4.24 -7.84
C LYS A 31 3.44 3.09 -7.93
N SER A 32 2.95 1.87 -8.10
CA SER A 32 3.74 0.65 -7.98
C SER A 32 3.15 -0.48 -8.81
N LYS A 33 4.06 -1.28 -9.37
CA LYS A 33 3.70 -2.47 -10.15
C LYS A 33 3.37 -3.65 -9.26
N GLN A 34 4.04 -3.73 -8.12
CA GLN A 34 3.83 -4.73 -7.10
C GLN A 34 2.89 -4.23 -6.00
N ILE A 35 2.34 -5.18 -5.24
CA ILE A 35 1.52 -4.90 -4.07
C ILE A 35 2.27 -3.93 -3.15
N SER A 36 1.57 -2.88 -2.70
CA SER A 36 2.18 -1.80 -1.92
C SER A 36 2.92 -2.28 -0.67
N SER A 37 2.62 -3.45 -0.10
CA SER A 37 3.39 -4.01 1.02
C SER A 37 4.86 -4.27 0.64
N ILE A 38 5.09 -4.84 -0.55
CA ILE A 38 6.44 -5.12 -1.08
C ILE A 38 7.15 -3.81 -1.39
N VAL A 39 6.46 -2.88 -2.05
CA VAL A 39 7.09 -1.61 -2.44
C VAL A 39 7.34 -0.71 -1.25
N VAL A 40 6.48 -0.68 -0.24
CA VAL A 40 6.75 0.06 1.00
C VAL A 40 7.93 -0.54 1.75
N GLN A 41 8.02 -1.88 1.81
CA GLN A 41 9.17 -2.55 2.40
C GLN A 41 10.46 -2.26 1.62
N GLN A 42 10.43 -2.23 0.29
CA GLN A 42 11.60 -1.87 -0.53
C GLN A 42 11.96 -0.37 -0.45
N ALA A 43 10.96 0.52 -0.44
CA ALA A 43 11.18 1.96 -0.50
C ALA A 43 11.57 2.55 0.86
N SER A 44 10.95 2.07 1.94
CA SER A 44 11.18 2.59 3.29
C SER A 44 12.13 1.71 4.09
N GLY A 45 12.29 0.43 3.74
CA GLY A 45 12.95 -0.57 4.60
C GLY A 45 12.07 -1.01 5.79
N GLU A 46 10.90 -0.42 5.95
CA GLU A 46 10.00 -0.57 7.10
C GLU A 46 8.56 -0.84 6.63
N LYS A 47 7.68 -1.27 7.56
CA LYS A 47 6.25 -1.46 7.26
C LYS A 47 5.56 -0.10 7.09
N CYS A 48 4.47 -0.07 6.32
CA CYS A 48 3.73 1.17 6.02
C CYS A 48 3.16 1.81 7.30
N LEU A 49 3.82 2.87 7.78
CA LEU A 49 3.40 3.64 8.96
C LEU A 49 2.06 4.36 8.72
N TYR A 50 1.76 4.67 7.46
CA TYR A 50 0.53 5.35 7.02
C TYR A 50 -0.61 4.38 6.70
N PHE A 51 -0.49 3.11 7.07
CA PHE A 51 -1.56 2.14 6.88
C PHE A 51 -2.78 2.51 7.72
N GLU A 52 -3.89 2.79 7.05
CA GLU A 52 -5.20 2.87 7.67
C GLU A 52 -6.03 1.69 7.18
N GLU A 53 -6.40 0.81 8.10
CA GLU A 53 -7.31 -0.30 7.82
C GLU A 53 -8.68 0.24 7.40
N LYS A 54 -9.26 -0.33 6.34
CA LYS A 54 -10.66 -0.13 5.97
C LYS A 54 -11.51 -0.79 7.04
N GLU A 55 -12.27 0.01 7.77
CA GLU A 55 -13.24 -0.50 8.75
C GLU A 55 -14.24 -1.40 7.99
N LYS A 56 -14.19 -2.72 8.24
CA LYS A 56 -15.22 -3.65 7.77
C LYS A 56 -16.42 -3.48 8.69
N ARG A 57 -17.44 -2.73 8.26
CA ARG A 57 -18.74 -2.66 8.93
C ARG A 57 -19.57 -3.90 8.64
#